data_AF-A0A932QFC2-F1
#
_entry.id   AF-A0A932QFC2-F1
#
_cell.length_a   1.000
_cell.length_b   1.000
_cell.length_c   1.000
_cell.angle_alpha   90.00
_cell.angle_beta   90.00
_cell.angle_gamma   90.00
#
_symmetry.space_group_name_H-M   'P 1'
#
loop_
_entity.id
_entity.type
_entity.pdbx_description
1 polymer ?
#
loop_
_entity_poly.entity_id
_entity_poly.type
_entity_poly.pdbx_seq_one_letter_code
_entity_poly.pdbx_strand_id
1 'polypeptide(L)' 'MEKFAKLASLGAMAVGGGTLALYVLLLFVFRPVANGGIDGLGYQVLAIAMFVPVAIIAGAHVAFSRQLNAGPQPIRG' A
#
# COMPACT_ATOMS: atom_id res chain seq x y z
N MET A 1 -26.25 -4.50 -5.18
CA MET A 1 -25.02 -4.61 -4.35
C MET A 1 -23.78 -4.92 -5.17
N GLU A 2 -23.86 -5.79 -6.19
CA GLU A 2 -22.69 -6.23 -6.96
C GLU A 2 -21.88 -5.10 -7.64
N LYS A 3 -22.56 -4.11 -8.24
CA LYS A 3 -21.90 -2.92 -8.81
C LYS A 3 -21.10 -2.13 -7.77
N PHE A 4 -21.65 -1.97 -6.56
CA PHE A 4 -20.98 -1.26 -5.48
C PHE A 4 -19.80 -2.06 -4.92
N ALA A 5 -19.94 -3.39 -4.80
CA ALA A 5 -18.84 -4.27 -4.41
C ALA A 5 -17.68 -4.23 -5.41
N LYS A 6 -17.99 -4.21 -6.72
CA LYS A 6 -16.99 -4.04 -7.79
C LYS A 6 -16.26 -2.70 -7.71
N LEU A 7 -16.99 -1.59 -7.51
CA LEU A 7 -16.38 -0.26 -7.35
C LEU A 7 -15.54 -0.17 -6.07
N ALA A 8 -16.03 -0.72 -4.97
CA ALA A 8 -15.29 -0.78 -3.71
C ALA A 8 -14.01 -1.62 -3.83
N SER A 9 -14.08 -2.74 -4.56
CA SER A 9 -12.93 -3.60 -4.86
C SER A 9 -11.89 -2.88 -5.70
N LEU A 10 -12.32 -2.14 -6.74
CA LEU A 10 -11.43 -1.31 -7.55
C LEU A 10 -10.78 -0.22 -6.71
N GLY A 11 -11.55 0.45 -5.84
CA GLY A 11 -11.03 1.44 -4.90
C GLY A 11 -10.00 0.85 -3.94
N ALA A 12 -10.26 -0.35 -3.40
CA ALA A 12 -9.31 -1.04 -2.54
C ALA A 12 -8.01 -1.39 -3.30
N MET A 13 -8.09 -1.90 -4.53
CA MET A 13 -6.89 -2.14 -5.35
C MET A 13 -6.13 -0.85 -5.65
N ALA A 14 -6.84 0.25 -5.94
CA ALA A 14 -6.23 1.55 -6.18
C ALA A 14 -5.49 2.07 -4.95
N VAL A 15 -6.05 1.91 -3.74
CA VAL A 15 -5.35 2.27 -2.49
C VAL A 15 -4.14 1.36 -2.25
N GLY A 16 -4.28 0.05 -2.46
CA GLY A 16 -3.17 -0.89 -2.26
C GLY A 16 -2.00 -0.59 -3.20
N GLY A 17 -2.27 -0.44 -4.50
CA GLY A 17 -1.26 -0.04 -5.48
C GLY A 17 -0.74 1.38 -5.26
N GLY A 18 -1.62 2.33 -4.92
CA GLY A 18 -1.26 3.72 -4.65
C GLY A 18 -0.35 3.88 -3.45
N THR A 19 -0.52 3.06 -2.41
CA THR A 19 0.37 3.07 -1.23
C THR A 19 1.77 2.59 -1.57
N LEU A 20 1.89 1.55 -2.42
CA LEU A 20 3.19 1.10 -2.92
C LEU A 20 3.85 2.14 -3.82
N ALA A 21 3.08 2.79 -4.70
CA ALA A 21 3.57 3.87 -5.54
C ALA A 21 4.05 5.06 -4.69
N LEU A 22 3.31 5.43 -3.66
CA LEU A 22 3.68 6.47 -2.71
C LEU A 22 4.99 6.13 -1.99
N TYR A 23 5.17 4.88 -1.57
CA TYR A 23 6.43 4.45 -0.96
C TYR A 23 7.63 4.70 -1.89
N VAL A 24 7.54 4.27 -3.15
CA VAL A 24 8.60 4.50 -4.14
C VAL A 24 8.84 6.01 -4.36
N LEU A 25 7.77 6.80 -4.41
CA LEU A 25 7.88 8.26 -4.54
C LEU A 25 8.59 8.88 -3.34
N LEU A 26 8.27 8.46 -2.11
CA LEU A 26 8.92 8.94 -0.90
C LEU A 26 10.40 8.54 -0.87
N LEU A 27 10.74 7.31 -1.28
CA LEU A 27 12.14 6.89 -1.43
C LEU A 27 12.90 7.76 -2.43
N PHE A 28 12.25 8.21 -3.50
CA PHE A 28 12.85 9.11 -4.48
C PHE A 28 13.03 10.52 -3.92
N VAL A 29 12.04 11.04 -3.19
CA VAL A 29 12.06 12.38 -2.57
C VAL A 29 13.13 12.47 -1.48
N PHE A 30 13.25 11.45 -0.63
CA PHE A 30 14.17 11.44 0.51
C PHE A 30 15.56 10.89 0.20
N ARG A 31 15.85 10.55 -1.07
CA ARG A 31 17.15 9.99 -1.45
C ARG A 31 18.31 10.92 -1.04
N PRO A 32 19.46 10.36 -0.64
CA PRO A 32 20.65 11.17 -0.39
C PRO A 32 21.06 11.94 -1.65
N VAL A 33 21.41 13.22 -1.49
CA VAL A 33 21.91 14.07 -2.58
C VAL A 33 23.20 14.79 -2.15
N ALA A 34 24.04 15.15 -3.12
CA ALA A 34 25.38 15.69 -2.86
C ALA A 34 25.37 17.00 -2.04
N ASN A 35 24.29 17.77 -2.10
CA ASN A 35 24.21 19.12 -1.51
C ASN A 35 23.36 19.18 -0.24
N GLY A 36 23.08 18.04 0.42
CA GLY A 36 22.32 17.98 1.67
C GLY A 36 21.29 16.85 1.71
N GLY A 37 20.38 16.90 2.67
CA GLY A 37 19.35 15.87 2.87
C GLY A 37 19.77 14.80 3.88
N ILE A 38 19.06 13.67 3.85
CA ILE A 38 19.29 12.54 4.75
C ILE A 38 20.58 11.83 4.33
N ASP A 39 21.43 11.51 5.28
CA ASP A 39 22.62 10.70 5.02
C ASP A 39 22.26 9.27 4.59
N GLY A 40 23.24 8.54 4.06
CA GLY A 40 22.99 7.20 3.50
C GLY A 40 22.41 6.21 4.52
N LEU A 41 22.85 6.29 5.78
CA LEU A 41 22.39 5.40 6.84
C LEU A 41 20.98 5.78 7.31
N GLY A 42 20.71 7.06 7.52
CA GLY A 42 19.37 7.56 7.83
C GLY A 42 18.37 7.25 6.73
N TYR A 43 18.78 7.31 5.47
CA TYR A 43 17.94 6.93 4.34
C TYR A 43 17.56 5.44 4.38
N GLN A 44 18.51 4.55 4.67
CA GLN A 44 18.24 3.12 4.81
C GLN A 44 17.27 2.84 5.97
N VAL A 45 17.49 3.48 7.14
CA VAL A 45 16.60 3.34 8.30
C VAL A 45 15.20 3.82 7.95
N LEU A 46 15.07 4.98 7.29
CA LEU A 46 13.79 5.52 6.83
C LEU A 46 13.10 4.56 5.86
N ALA A 47 13.83 4.04 4.87
CA ALA A 47 13.28 3.13 3.87
C ALA A 47 12.71 1.85 4.49
N ILE A 48 13.41 1.28 5.47
CA ILE A 48 12.98 0.08 6.21
C ILE A 48 11.80 0.40 7.12
N ALA A 49 11.87 1.50 7.88
CA ALA A 49 10.81 1.90 8.81
C ALA A 49 9.49 2.19 8.10
N MET A 50 9.53 2.75 6.89
CA MET A 50 8.33 2.99 6.07
C MET A 50 7.80 1.72 5.39
N PHE A 51 8.65 0.74 5.11
CA PHE A 51 8.25 -0.45 4.35
C PHE A 51 7.17 -1.25 5.06
N VAL A 52 7.32 -1.49 6.38
CA VAL A 52 6.37 -2.28 7.17
C VAL A 52 4.94 -1.72 7.14
N PRO A 53 4.69 -0.44 7.51
CA PRO A 53 3.33 0.11 7.45
C PRO A 53 2.77 0.14 6.02
N VAL A 54 3.59 0.45 5.01
CA VAL A 54 3.20 0.42 3.59
C VAL A 54 2.74 -0.98 3.18
N ALA A 55 3.51 -2.01 3.53
CA ALA A 55 3.19 -3.39 3.20
C ALA A 55 1.90 -3.86 3.87
N ILE A 56 1.67 -3.46 5.13
CA ILE A 56 0.43 -3.76 5.87
C ILE A 56 -0.77 -3.11 5.19
N ILE A 57 -0.70 -1.81 4.87
CA ILE A 57 -1.80 -1.08 4.22
C ILE A 57 -2.09 -1.69 2.84
N ALA A 58 -1.06 -1.92 2.03
CA ALA A 58 -1.21 -2.50 0.71
C ALA A 58 -1.80 -3.92 0.78
N GLY A 59 -1.27 -4.77 1.65
CA GLY A 59 -1.74 -6.13 1.85
C GLY A 59 -3.20 -6.20 2.32
N ALA A 60 -3.56 -5.36 3.29
CA ALA A 60 -4.94 -5.28 3.79
C ALA A 60 -5.94 -4.89 2.68
N HIS A 61 -5.59 -3.91 1.85
CA HIS A 61 -6.46 -3.47 0.76
C HIS A 61 -6.56 -4.50 -0.38
N VAL A 62 -5.48 -5.21 -0.69
CA VAL A 62 -5.52 -6.33 -1.64
C VAL A 62 -6.39 -7.46 -1.09
N ALA A 63 -6.28 -7.79 0.20
CA ALA A 63 -7.14 -8.79 0.84
C ALA A 63 -8.62 -8.38 0.82
N PHE A 64 -8.93 -7.11 1.13
CA PHE A 64 -10.29 -6.56 1.03
C PHE A 64 -10.84 -6.62 -0.39
N SER A 65 -10.06 -6.25 -1.41
CA SER A 65 -10.48 -6.37 -2.81
C SER A 65 -10.81 -7.81 -3.18
N ARG A 66 -9.98 -8.77 -2.77
CA ARG A 66 -10.23 -10.20 -2.99
C ARG A 66 -11.54 -10.66 -2.34
N GLN A 67 -11.82 -10.22 -1.12
CA GLN A 67 -13.07 -10.52 -0.42
C GLN A 67 -14.28 -9.92 -1.15
N LEU A 68 -14.19 -8.66 -1.58
CA LEU A 68 -15.27 -7.98 -2.31
C LEU A 68 -15.56 -8.62 -3.67
N ASN A 69 -14.53 -9.14 -4.35
CA ASN A 69 -14.67 -9.86 -5.62
C ASN A 69 -15.20 -11.28 -5.47
N ALA A 70 -14.88 -11.97 -4.38
CA ALA A 70 -15.35 -13.34 -4.12
C ALA A 70 -16.86 -13.42 -3.83
N GLY A 71 -17.49 -12.28 -3.49
CA GLY A 71 -18.90 -12.22 -3.11
C GLY A 71 -19.16 -12.75 -1.69
N PRO A 72 -20.42 -12.70 -1.22
CA PRO A 72 -20.78 -13.15 0.12
C PRO A 72 -20.44 -14.64 0.30
N GLN A 73 -19.49 -14.94 1.18
CA GLN A 73 -19.27 -16.32 1.63
C GLN A 73 -20.39 -16.67 2.62
N PRO A 74 -21.09 -17.81 2.47
CA PRO A 74 -22.00 -18.27 3.51
C PRO A 74 -21.18 -18.49 4.79
N ILE A 75 -21.67 -17.96 5.92
CA ILE A 75 -21.09 -18.23 7.24
C ILE A 75 -21.15 -19.74 7.44
N ARG A 76 -20.01 -20.42 7.31
CA ARG A 76 -19.90 -21.84 7.67
C ARG A 76 -19.88 -21.90 9.19
N GLY A 77 -21.06 -22.16 9.76
CA GLY A 77 -21.21 -22.58 11.15
C GLY A 77 -20.60 -23.95 11.39
#